data_AF-A0A3D6A765-F1
#
_entry.id   AF-A0A3D6A765-F1
#
_cell.length_a   1.000
_cell.length_b   1.000
_cell.length_c   1.000
_cell.angle_alpha   90.00
_cell.angle_beta   90.00
_cell.angle_gamma   90.00
#
_symmetry.space_group_name_H-M   'P 1'
#
loop_
_entity.id
_entity.type
_entity.pdbx_description
1 polymer ?
#
loop_
_entity_poly.entity_id
_entity_poly.type
_entity_poly.pdbx_seq_one_letter_code
_entity_poly.pdbx_strand_id
1 'polypeptide(L)' 'ISQEWNKIVGTKLSSRCAPEKLSSNGTLYLRAANGPVKQELSFIKKKIISRISRLDGCTFVKDIKIT' A
#
# COMPACT_ATOMS: atom_id res chain seq x y z
N ILE A 1 -7.57 6.54 0.53
CA ILE A 1 -6.68 5.36 0.70
C ILE A 1 -6.91 4.66 2.06
N SER A 2 -6.76 5.34 3.21
CA SER A 2 -6.83 4.69 4.53
C SER A 2 -8.17 4.00 4.84
N GLN A 3 -9.30 4.58 4.44
CA GLN A 3 -10.62 3.98 4.64
C GLN A 3 -10.88 2.71 3.80
N GLU A 4 -10.14 2.54 2.70
CA GLU A 4 -10.27 1.37 1.81
C GLU A 4 -9.08 0.41 1.90
N TRP A 5 -8.20 0.60 2.88
CA TRP A 5 -6.96 -0.17 3.03
C TRP A 5 -7.21 -1.69 3.11
N ASN A 6 -8.24 -2.09 3.87
CA ASN A 6 -8.71 -3.48 3.95
C ASN A 6 -9.03 -4.07 2.58
N LYS A 7 -9.64 -3.30 1.67
CA LYS A 7 -9.98 -3.76 0.31
C LYS A 7 -8.76 -3.80 -0.59
N ILE A 8 -7.81 -2.89 -0.39
CA ILE A 8 -6.57 -2.80 -1.17
C ILE A 8 -5.65 -3.99 -0.87
N VAL A 9 -5.28 -4.22 0.40
CA VAL A 9 -4.30 -5.26 0.77
C VAL A 9 -4.92 -6.56 1.28
N GLY A 10 -6.22 -6.54 1.62
CA GLY A 10 -6.91 -7.67 2.23
C GLY A 10 -6.85 -7.65 3.76
N THR A 11 -7.85 -8.26 4.40
CA THR A 11 -8.07 -8.25 5.85
C THR A 11 -6.91 -8.84 6.67
N LYS A 12 -6.16 -9.80 6.12
CA LYS A 12 -5.00 -10.42 6.80
C LYS A 12 -3.80 -9.49 6.92
N LEU A 13 -3.62 -8.58 5.96
CA LEU A 13 -2.47 -7.68 5.91
C LEU A 13 -2.80 -6.30 6.48
N SER A 14 -4.03 -5.84 6.36
CA SER A 14 -4.42 -4.49 6.74
C SER A 14 -4.31 -4.17 8.24
N SER A 15 -4.27 -5.19 9.10
CA SER A 15 -3.98 -5.05 10.54
C SER A 15 -2.48 -5.08 10.85
N ARG A 16 -1.64 -5.49 9.90
CA ARG A 16 -0.19 -5.69 10.05
C ARG A 16 0.64 -4.73 9.20
N CYS A 17 -0.02 -3.89 8.42
CA CYS A 17 0.60 -2.80 7.69
C CYS A 17 -0.36 -1.65 7.48
N ALA A 18 0.18 -0.45 7.29
CA ALA A 18 -0.63 0.74 7.09
C ALA A 18 0.07 1.74 6.15
N PRO A 19 -0.70 2.51 5.36
CA PRO A 19 -0.15 3.64 4.63
C PRO A 19 0.25 4.74 5.61
N GLU A 20 1.50 5.19 5.55
CA GLU A 20 2.03 6.26 6.40
C GLU A 20 1.97 7.63 5.74
N LYS A 21 2.48 7.72 4.51
CA LYS A 21 2.68 8.98 3.81
C LYS A 21 2.61 8.80 2.31
N LEU A 22 1.97 9.75 1.63
CA LEU A 22 2.11 9.92 0.19
C LEU A 22 3.07 11.08 -0.07
N SER A 23 4.17 10.79 -0.75
CA SER A 23 5.14 11.81 -1.16
C SER A 23 4.67 12.54 -2.42
N SER A 24 5.08 13.79 -2.59
CA SER A 24 4.73 14.65 -3.74
C SER A 24 5.24 14.13 -5.08
N ASN A 25 6.10 13.11 -5.09
CA ASN A 25 6.54 12.42 -6.30
C ASN A 25 5.67 11.20 -6.67
N GLY A 26 4.60 10.93 -5.90
CA GLY A 26 3.71 9.79 -6.13
C GLY A 26 4.14 8.49 -5.46
N THR A 27 5.12 8.51 -4.54
CA THR A 27 5.50 7.33 -3.75
C THR A 27 4.66 7.22 -2.48
N LEU A 28 3.94 6.11 -2.32
CA LEU A 28 3.23 5.75 -1.09
C LEU A 28 4.12 4.93 -0.16
N TYR A 29 4.30 5.39 1.07
CA TYR A 29 5.04 4.71 2.11
C TYR A 29 4.12 3.83 2.92
N LEU A 30 4.50 2.56 3.09
CA LEU A 30 3.77 1.58 3.87
C LEU A 30 4.65 1.10 5.03
N ARG A 31 4.14 1.22 6.25
CA ARG A 31 4.75 0.59 7.43
C ARG A 31 4.40 -0.88 7.45
N ALA A 32 5.39 -1.76 7.57
CA ALA A 32 5.16 -3.16 7.87
C ALA A 32 5.38 -3.45 9.37
N ALA A 33 4.60 -4.36 9.94
CA ALA A 33 4.79 -4.75 11.34
C ALA A 33 6.09 -5.54 11.59
N ASN A 34 6.59 -6.28 10.59
CA ASN A 34 7.80 -7.10 10.69
C ASN A 34 8.37 -7.46 9.30
N GLY A 35 9.54 -8.11 9.28
CA GLY A 35 10.23 -8.57 8.08
C GLY A 35 9.38 -9.45 7.14
N PRO A 36 8.69 -10.49 7.64
CA PRO A 36 7.80 -11.31 6.81
C PRO A 36 6.69 -10.51 6.12
N VAL A 37 6.03 -9.60 6.83
CA VAL A 37 4.99 -8.73 6.25
C VAL A 37 5.58 -7.81 5.18
N LYS A 38 6.80 -7.29 5.39
CA LYS A 38 7.52 -6.50 4.39
C LYS A 38 7.81 -7.29 3.12
N GLN A 39 8.19 -8.56 3.25
CA GLN A 39 8.43 -9.45 2.13
C GLN A 39 7.12 -9.74 1.38
N GLU A 40 6.05 -10.12 2.08
CA GLU A 40 4.72 -10.34 1.50
C GLU A 40 4.24 -9.11 0.71
N LEU A 41 4.33 -7.91 1.31
CA LEU A 41 3.95 -6.65 0.64
C LEU A 41 4.79 -6.36 -0.60
N SER A 42 6.08 -6.70 -0.57
CA SER A 42 6.97 -6.53 -1.73
C SER A 42 6.55 -7.44 -2.89
N PHE A 43 6.15 -8.69 -2.61
CA PHE A 43 5.61 -9.61 -3.61
C PHE A 43 4.32 -9.09 -4.26
N ILE A 44 3.42 -8.52 -3.46
CA ILE A 44 2.11 -8.03 -3.96
C ILE A 44 2.12 -6.55 -4.35
N LYS A 45 3.26 -5.86 -4.30
CA LYS A 45 3.39 -4.41 -4.54
C LYS A 45 2.70 -3.95 -5.82
N LYS A 46 2.93 -4.63 -6.95
CA LYS A 46 2.30 -4.31 -8.25
C LYS A 46 0.77 -4.40 -8.19
N LYS A 47 0.25 -5.41 -7.49
CA LYS A 47 -1.18 -5.62 -7.30
C LYS A 47 -1.79 -4.51 -6.43
N ILE A 48 -1.08 -4.07 -5.40
CA ILE A 48 -1.49 -2.94 -4.54
C ILE A 48 -1.60 -1.66 -5.38
N ILE A 49 -0.56 -1.32 -6.16
CA ILE A 49 -0.57 -0.13 -7.03
C ILE A 49 -1.76 -0.19 -8.01
N SER A 50 -1.98 -1.33 -8.67
CA SER A 50 -3.11 -1.51 -9.60
C SER A 50 -4.48 -1.38 -8.92
N ARG A 51 -4.60 -1.78 -7.65
CA ARG A 51 -5.85 -1.59 -6.89
C ARG A 51 -6.05 -0.13 -6.49
N ILE A 52 -4.99 0.55 -6.06
CA ILE A 52 -5.05 1.97 -5.69
C ILE A 52 -5.39 2.82 -6.92
N SER A 53 -4.80 2.54 -8.08
CA SER A 53 -5.06 3.31 -9.31
C SER A 53 -6.49 3.18 -9.82
N ARG A 54 -7.24 2.16 -9.37
CA ARG A 54 -8.66 1.96 -9.69
C ARG A 54 -9.59 2.71 -8.73
N LEU A 55 -9.07 3.26 -7.63
CA LEU A 55 -9.85 4.11 -6.74
C LEU A 55 -9.95 5.50 -7.39
N ASP A 56 -11.17 6.05 -7.41
CA ASP A 56 -11.41 7.38 -7.96
C ASP A 56 -10.48 8.42 -7.30
N GLY A 57 -9.83 9.23 -8.13
CA GLY A 57 -8.90 10.26 -7.69
C GLY A 57 -7.52 9.77 -7.20
N CYS A 58 -7.20 8.48 -7.28
CA CYS A 58 -5.93 7.91 -6.78
C CYS A 58 -4.89 7.57 -7.88
N THR A 59 -4.97 8.21 -9.04
CA THR A 59 -3.99 8.03 -10.16
C THR A 59 -2.59 8.55 -9.85
N PHE A 60 -2.44 9.33 -8.78
CA PHE A 60 -1.16 9.93 -8.39
C PHE A 60 -0.16 8.92 -7.79
N VAL A 61 -0.62 7.78 -7.29
CA VAL A 61 0.27 6.76 -6.68
C VAL A 61 0.97 5.97 -7.78
N LYS A 62 2.25 6.24 -7.98
CA LYS A 62 3.11 5.63 -9.01
C LYS A 62 4.01 4.53 -8.46
N ASP A 63 4.37 4.63 -7.19
CA ASP A 63 5.26 3.67 -6.55
C ASP A 63 4.92 3.44 -5.07
N ILE A 64 5.44 2.35 -4.51
CA ILE A 64 5.27 1.98 -3.10
C ILE A 64 6.63 1.69 -2.47
N LYS A 65 6.90 2.28 -1.31
CA LYS A 65 8.08 1.97 -0.50
C LYS A 65 7.64 1.38 0.84
N ILE A 66 8.24 0.26 1.23
CA ILE A 66 7.89 -0.44 2.48
C ILE A 66 8.99 -0.19 3.50
N THR A 67 8.60 0.42 4.62
CA THR A 67 9.45 0.73 5.77
C THR A 67 9.34 -0.40 6.77
#